data_AF-A0A838VG53-F1
#
_entry.id   AF-A0A838VG53-F1
#
_cell.length_a   1.000
_cell.length_b   1.000
_cell.length_c   1.000
_cell.angle_alpha   90.00
_cell.angle_beta   90.00
_cell.angle_gamma   90.00
#
_symmetry.space_group_name_H-M   'P 1'
#
loop_
_entity.id
_entity.type
_entity.pdbx_description
1 polymer ?
#
loop_
_entity_poly.entity_id
_entity_poly.type
_entity_poly.pdbx_seq_one_letter_code
_entity_poly.pdbx_strand_id
1 'polypeptide(L)'
;MDELSLGYCLADPETRMATEVAHHFHERLGHDVHSLDALVWSKASYALGVLHRVPPDFVPHDVALAIQKGVFDETWEASLTMIVDTIDASPVPSNDELEAAAARLIAENDAHAHELRSFRQAVKAEVRGVAGCFDTTLREVTQRLECRLGIVAPPSGSDEWRAILDMLAAVIAAELDKGTEPGRLPSLAIEAALHASNRWDRQRRLDAHDLLDFRHAAAALAYCDAFFTEKPLRTMIEQKHIALDRRFRCPVRATVAEAVDYVETLGAVR
;
A
#
# COMPACT_ATOMS: atom_id res chain seq x y z
N MET A 1 -23.26 3.69 0.17
CA MET A 1 -21.79 3.85 0.24
C MET A 1 -21.45 4.84 1.35
N ASP A 2 -21.83 6.12 1.22
CA ASP A 2 -21.57 7.14 2.25
C ASP A 2 -22.07 6.76 3.65
N GLU A 3 -23.27 6.18 3.78
CA GLU A 3 -23.82 5.75 5.07
C GLU A 3 -23.03 4.61 5.73
N LEU A 4 -22.45 3.71 4.94
CA LEU A 4 -21.71 2.55 5.44
C LEU A 4 -20.25 2.89 5.74
N SER A 5 -19.65 3.77 4.95
CA SER A 5 -18.25 4.20 5.11
C SER A 5 -18.09 5.36 6.08
N LEU A 6 -19.18 6.06 6.42
CA LEU A 6 -19.19 7.29 7.20
C LEU A 6 -18.29 8.39 6.61
N GLY A 7 -18.03 8.32 5.29
CA GLY A 7 -17.16 9.25 4.57
C GLY A 7 -15.65 8.99 4.73
N TYR A 8 -15.25 7.83 5.27
CA TYR A 8 -13.85 7.42 5.41
C TYR A 8 -13.51 6.25 4.49
N CYS A 9 -12.24 6.14 4.15
CA CYS A 9 -11.67 5.00 3.42
C CYS A 9 -10.23 4.77 3.88
N LEU A 10 -9.63 3.65 3.48
CA LEU A 10 -8.19 3.49 3.60
C LEU A 10 -7.48 4.47 2.66
N ALA A 11 -6.33 4.98 3.10
CA ALA A 11 -5.44 5.77 2.26
C ALA A 11 -4.97 4.95 1.06
N ASP A 12 -4.60 5.67 -0.01
CA ASP A 12 -4.08 5.06 -1.23
C ASP A 12 -2.86 4.16 -0.93
N PRO A 13 -2.56 3.18 -1.82
CA PRO A 13 -1.50 2.21 -1.58
C PRO A 13 -0.13 2.83 -1.25
N GLU A 14 0.27 3.90 -1.95
CA GLU A 14 1.58 4.52 -1.78
C GLU A 14 1.67 5.23 -0.43
N THR A 15 0.67 6.06 -0.10
CA THR A 15 0.60 6.76 1.19
C THR A 15 0.54 5.78 2.35
N ARG A 16 -0.25 4.71 2.23
CA ARG A 16 -0.39 3.70 3.29
C ARG A 16 0.93 2.99 3.56
N MET A 17 1.61 2.50 2.53
CA MET A 17 2.91 1.84 2.70
C MET A 17 3.98 2.81 3.21
N ALA A 18 4.00 4.05 2.71
CA ALA A 18 4.91 5.08 3.21
C ALA A 18 4.68 5.34 4.71
N THR A 19 3.41 5.38 5.14
CA THR A 19 3.02 5.53 6.55
C THR A 19 3.49 4.34 7.39
N GLU A 20 3.34 3.11 6.90
CA GLU A 20 3.85 1.90 7.57
C GLU A 20 5.38 1.96 7.78
N VAL A 21 6.12 2.32 6.72
CA VAL A 21 7.58 2.45 6.75
C VAL A 21 8.00 3.54 7.73
N ALA A 22 7.41 4.72 7.62
CA ALA A 22 7.71 5.85 8.51
C ALA A 22 7.38 5.50 9.97
N HIS A 23 6.22 4.90 10.23
CA HIS A 23 5.80 4.44 11.56
C HIS A 23 6.80 3.45 12.15
N HIS A 24 7.22 2.45 11.36
CA HIS A 24 8.21 1.46 11.77
C HIS A 24 9.51 2.11 12.27
N PHE A 25 10.05 3.06 11.51
CA PHE A 25 11.27 3.76 11.91
C PHE A 25 11.03 4.71 13.09
N HIS A 26 9.95 5.49 13.08
CA HIS A 26 9.66 6.44 14.16
C HIS A 26 9.51 5.74 15.52
N GLU A 27 8.79 4.62 15.58
CA GLU A 27 8.63 3.87 16.81
C GLU A 27 9.97 3.29 17.32
N ARG A 28 10.81 2.76 16.41
CA ARG A 28 12.14 2.23 16.78
C ARG A 28 13.11 3.30 17.25
N LEU A 29 12.93 4.51 16.74
CA LEU A 29 13.67 5.66 17.19
C LEU A 29 13.14 6.17 18.55
N GLY A 30 12.04 5.65 19.07
CA GLY A 30 11.48 6.03 20.36
C GLY A 30 10.63 7.30 20.30
N HIS A 31 10.10 7.64 19.11
CA HIS A 31 9.07 8.67 19.03
C HIS A 31 7.75 8.16 19.60
N ASP A 32 7.01 9.05 20.25
CA ASP A 32 5.60 8.79 20.55
C ASP A 32 4.82 8.83 19.24
N VAL A 33 4.30 7.69 18.83
CA VAL A 33 3.58 7.50 17.57
C VAL A 33 2.17 7.01 17.86
N HIS A 34 1.19 7.54 17.13
CA HIS A 34 -0.16 6.99 17.15
C HIS A 34 -0.17 5.54 16.66
N SER A 35 -1.24 4.80 16.97
CA SER A 35 -1.42 3.46 16.43
C SER A 35 -1.42 3.51 14.90
N LEU A 36 -0.70 2.59 14.26
CA LEU A 36 -0.64 2.50 12.80
C LEU A 36 -2.05 2.38 12.20
N ASP A 37 -2.92 1.61 12.84
CA ASP A 37 -4.33 1.45 12.47
C ASP A 37 -5.08 2.78 12.38
N ALA A 38 -4.79 3.77 13.22
CA ALA A 38 -5.43 5.07 13.17
C ALA A 38 -4.86 5.99 12.07
N LEU A 39 -3.67 5.70 11.55
CA LEU A 39 -2.95 6.56 10.60
C LEU A 39 -3.19 6.22 9.14
N VAL A 40 -3.82 5.07 8.85
CA VAL A 40 -4.05 4.59 7.49
C VAL A 40 -5.43 4.95 6.93
N TRP A 41 -6.27 5.61 7.73
CA TRP A 41 -7.58 6.08 7.31
C TRP A 41 -7.50 7.50 6.77
N SER A 42 -8.24 7.75 5.69
CA SER A 42 -8.37 9.06 5.05
C SER A 42 -9.85 9.35 4.76
N LYS A 43 -10.13 10.58 4.33
CA LYS A 43 -11.45 10.94 3.81
C LYS A 43 -11.64 10.33 2.43
N ALA A 44 -12.87 9.92 2.12
CA ALA A 44 -13.20 9.30 0.84
C ALA A 44 -12.82 10.16 -0.38
N SER A 45 -12.79 11.48 -0.22
CA SER A 45 -12.32 12.43 -1.23
C SER A 45 -10.85 12.28 -1.62
N TYR A 46 -10.05 11.61 -0.80
CA TYR A 46 -8.64 11.32 -1.04
C TYR A 46 -8.37 9.82 -1.23
N ALA A 47 -9.40 9.02 -1.55
CA ALA A 47 -9.22 7.59 -1.81
C ALA A 47 -8.22 7.29 -2.94
N LEU A 48 -8.06 8.22 -3.87
CA LEU A 48 -7.10 8.15 -4.99
C LEU A 48 -5.83 8.98 -4.73
N GLY A 49 -5.54 9.30 -3.47
CA GLY A 49 -4.42 10.13 -3.06
C GLY A 49 -4.77 11.62 -2.94
N VAL A 50 -3.87 12.38 -2.34
CA VAL A 50 -4.05 13.81 -2.11
C VAL A 50 -3.57 14.60 -3.33
N LEU A 51 -4.52 15.15 -4.09
CA LEU A 51 -4.22 16.02 -5.22
C LEU A 51 -4.02 17.46 -4.74
N HIS A 52 -2.80 17.80 -4.33
CA HIS A 52 -2.42 19.20 -4.18
C HIS A 52 -2.21 19.80 -5.58
N ARG A 53 -3.23 20.47 -6.12
CA ARG A 53 -3.00 21.30 -7.31
C ARG A 53 -1.98 22.37 -6.93
N VAL A 54 -0.81 22.34 -7.56
CA VAL A 54 0.18 23.40 -7.45
C VAL A 54 -0.29 24.52 -8.38
N PRO A 55 -0.68 25.69 -7.85
CA PRO A 55 -1.03 26.82 -8.70
C PRO A 55 0.18 27.21 -9.56
N PRO A 56 -0.02 27.75 -10.76
CA PRO A 56 1.09 28.18 -11.61
C PRO A 56 2.04 29.14 -10.88
N ASP A 57 3.33 29.11 -11.22
CA ASP A 57 4.39 29.88 -10.54
C ASP A 57 4.16 31.41 -10.50
N PHE A 58 3.29 31.93 -11.37
CA PHE A 58 2.92 33.35 -11.37
C PHE A 58 1.96 33.73 -10.23
N VAL A 59 1.35 32.76 -9.55
CA VAL A 59 0.45 32.99 -8.42
C VAL A 59 1.30 33.23 -7.17
N PRO A 60 1.11 34.36 -6.45
CA PRO A 60 1.80 34.62 -5.19
C PRO A 60 1.63 33.47 -4.18
N HIS A 61 2.68 33.15 -3.44
CA HIS A 61 2.72 31.96 -2.58
C HIS A 61 1.61 31.93 -1.50
N ASP A 62 1.31 33.08 -0.91
CA ASP A 62 0.23 33.24 0.07
C ASP A 62 -1.15 32.97 -0.54
N VAL A 63 -1.39 33.47 -1.76
CA VAL A 63 -2.61 33.21 -2.53
C VAL A 63 -2.69 31.74 -2.93
N ALA A 64 -1.58 31.15 -3.37
CA ALA A 64 -1.51 29.75 -3.74
C ALA A 64 -1.88 28.83 -2.55
N LEU A 65 -1.34 29.12 -1.37
CA LEU A 65 -1.66 28.40 -0.14
C LEU A 65 -3.12 28.58 0.27
N ALA A 66 -3.67 29.80 0.15
CA ALA A 66 -5.09 30.05 0.43
C ALA A 66 -6.02 29.27 -0.50
N ILE A 67 -5.69 29.19 -1.80
CA ILE A 67 -6.42 28.37 -2.78
C ILE A 67 -6.35 26.89 -2.41
N GLN A 68 -5.15 26.38 -2.11
CA GLN A 68 -4.97 24.97 -1.73
C GLN A 68 -5.76 24.61 -0.48
N LYS A 69 -5.73 25.47 0.55
CA LYS A 69 -6.54 25.30 1.75
C LYS A 69 -8.04 25.33 1.42
N GLY A 70 -8.49 26.26 0.58
CA GLY A 70 -9.90 26.31 0.18
C GLY A 70 -10.35 25.03 -0.53
N VAL A 71 -9.55 24.50 -1.46
CA VAL A 71 -9.84 23.22 -2.12
C VAL A 71 -9.86 22.08 -1.12
N PHE A 72 -8.93 22.06 -0.17
CA PHE A 72 -8.90 21.06 0.89
C PHE A 72 -10.17 21.12 1.74
N ASP A 73 -10.55 22.30 2.23
CA ASP A 73 -11.74 22.50 3.06
C ASP A 73 -13.03 22.05 2.32
N GLU A 74 -13.17 22.40 1.04
CA GLU A 74 -14.32 21.97 0.22
C GLU A 74 -14.33 20.45 -0.05
N THR A 75 -13.18 19.86 -0.39
CA THR A 75 -13.08 18.42 -0.67
C THR A 75 -13.19 17.57 0.60
N TRP A 76 -12.88 18.14 1.77
CA TRP A 76 -13.02 17.47 3.06
C TRP A 76 -14.49 17.18 3.40
N GLU A 77 -15.39 18.10 3.05
CA GLU A 77 -16.83 17.94 3.29
C GLU A 77 -17.57 17.19 2.16
N ALA A 78 -16.89 16.92 1.04
CA ALA A 78 -17.48 16.21 -0.09
C ALA A 78 -17.79 14.74 0.25
N SER A 79 -19.00 14.30 -0.12
CA SER A 79 -19.39 12.88 -0.02
C SER A 79 -18.86 12.08 -1.21
N LEU A 80 -18.71 10.77 -1.07
CA LEU A 80 -18.28 9.93 -2.18
C LEU A 80 -19.31 9.92 -3.31
N THR A 81 -20.61 9.92 -2.98
CA THR A 81 -21.67 10.04 -3.98
C THR A 81 -21.54 11.33 -4.79
N MET A 82 -21.31 12.48 -4.12
CA MET A 82 -21.09 13.75 -4.83
C MET A 82 -19.90 13.68 -5.79
N ILE A 83 -18.80 13.06 -5.37
CA ILE A 83 -17.59 12.89 -6.20
C ILE A 83 -17.89 12.00 -7.41
N VAL A 84 -18.53 10.85 -7.21
CA VAL A 84 -18.87 9.90 -8.28
C VAL A 84 -19.82 10.55 -9.28
N ASP A 85 -20.87 11.23 -8.82
CA ASP A 85 -21.83 11.93 -9.69
C ASP A 85 -21.16 13.04 -10.52
N THR A 86 -20.09 13.65 -9.99
CA THR A 86 -19.29 14.65 -10.72
C THR A 86 -18.37 13.98 -11.75
N ILE A 87 -17.80 12.82 -11.43
CA ILE A 87 -16.86 12.09 -12.29
C ILE A 87 -17.58 11.32 -13.40
N ASP A 88 -18.84 10.92 -13.24
CA ASP A 88 -19.61 10.15 -14.24
C ASP A 88 -19.63 10.79 -15.65
N ALA A 89 -19.36 12.10 -15.74
CA ALA A 89 -19.19 12.82 -16.99
C ALA A 89 -17.79 12.72 -17.64
N SER A 90 -16.82 12.10 -16.97
CA SER A 90 -15.40 12.05 -17.37
C SER A 90 -15.05 10.69 -17.99
N PRO A 91 -14.15 10.65 -19.00
CA PRO A 91 -13.69 9.39 -19.58
C PRO A 91 -12.92 8.56 -18.54
N VAL A 92 -13.19 7.26 -18.52
CA VAL A 92 -12.46 6.30 -17.68
C VAL A 92 -10.99 6.28 -18.10
N PRO A 93 -10.03 6.43 -17.17
CA PRO A 93 -8.60 6.34 -17.48
C PRO A 93 -8.24 5.00 -18.12
N SER A 94 -7.28 5.02 -19.05
CA SER A 94 -6.76 3.79 -19.64
C SER A 94 -5.88 3.02 -18.66
N ASN A 95 -5.85 1.70 -18.77
CA ASN A 95 -4.95 0.82 -18.01
C ASN A 95 -3.57 0.65 -18.66
N ASP A 96 -3.24 1.41 -19.72
CA ASP A 96 -2.00 1.23 -20.50
C ASP A 96 -0.72 1.21 -19.65
N GLU A 97 -0.64 2.07 -18.63
CA GLU A 97 0.52 2.11 -17.72
C GLU A 97 0.63 0.85 -16.85
N LEU A 98 -0.51 0.33 -16.37
CA LEU A 98 -0.56 -0.90 -15.60
C LEU A 98 -0.26 -2.12 -16.47
N GLU A 99 -0.75 -2.14 -17.71
CA GLU A 99 -0.45 -3.18 -18.69
C GLU A 99 1.05 -3.19 -19.03
N ALA A 100 1.64 -2.01 -19.22
CA ALA A 100 3.09 -1.88 -19.43
C ALA A 100 3.88 -2.37 -18.21
N ALA A 101 3.42 -2.07 -16.99
CA ALA A 101 4.04 -2.55 -15.76
C ALA A 101 3.94 -4.08 -15.64
N ALA A 102 2.77 -4.67 -15.90
CA ALA A 102 2.56 -6.12 -15.88
C ALA A 102 3.45 -6.83 -16.93
N ALA A 103 3.52 -6.29 -18.14
CA ALA A 103 4.39 -6.81 -19.20
C ALA A 103 5.87 -6.77 -18.82
N ARG A 104 6.34 -5.68 -18.17
CA ARG A 104 7.70 -5.58 -17.65
C ARG A 104 7.97 -6.63 -16.58
N LEU A 105 7.07 -6.78 -15.60
CA LEU A 105 7.21 -7.76 -14.53
C LEU A 105 7.25 -9.20 -15.06
N ILE A 106 6.44 -9.52 -16.07
CA ILE A 106 6.47 -10.80 -16.76
C ILE A 106 7.83 -11.05 -17.41
N ALA A 107 8.36 -10.08 -18.17
CA ALA A 107 9.62 -10.23 -18.87
C ALA A 107 10.80 -10.43 -17.89
N GLU A 108 10.81 -9.69 -16.78
CA GLU A 108 11.78 -9.85 -15.70
C GLU A 108 11.64 -11.21 -14.99
N ASN A 109 10.40 -11.65 -14.73
CA ASN A 109 10.14 -12.96 -14.14
C ASN A 109 10.65 -14.10 -15.02
N ASP A 110 10.43 -14.03 -16.33
CA ASP A 110 10.91 -15.02 -17.30
C ASP A 110 12.45 -15.05 -17.35
N ALA A 111 13.11 -13.88 -17.34
CA ALA A 111 14.56 -13.77 -17.35
C ALA A 111 15.20 -14.38 -16.08
N HIS A 112 14.59 -14.15 -14.92
CA HIS A 112 15.12 -14.59 -13.62
C HIS A 112 14.46 -15.88 -13.07
N ALA A 113 13.65 -16.58 -13.86
CA ALA A 113 12.91 -17.77 -13.43
C ALA A 113 13.82 -18.91 -12.93
N HIS A 114 15.06 -18.95 -13.42
CA HIS A 114 16.07 -19.96 -13.09
C HIS A 114 16.72 -19.74 -11.71
N GLU A 115 16.60 -18.53 -11.14
CA GLU A 115 17.20 -18.16 -9.85
C GLU A 115 16.32 -18.59 -8.66
N LEU A 116 15.02 -18.77 -8.90
CA LEU A 116 14.05 -19.13 -7.87
C LEU A 116 13.97 -20.63 -7.64
N ARG A 117 14.49 -21.09 -6.50
CA ARG A 117 14.45 -22.51 -6.09
C ARG A 117 13.48 -22.79 -4.94
N SER A 118 12.94 -21.75 -4.30
CA SER A 118 11.95 -21.87 -3.24
C SER A 118 11.06 -20.64 -3.14
N PHE A 119 9.83 -20.81 -2.63
CA PHE A 119 8.92 -19.71 -2.35
C PHE A 119 9.52 -18.65 -1.41
N ARG A 120 10.26 -19.07 -0.37
CA ARG A 120 10.92 -18.14 0.56
C ARG A 120 11.95 -17.24 -0.12
N GLN A 121 12.65 -17.76 -1.14
CA GLN A 121 13.55 -16.93 -1.95
C GLN A 121 12.79 -15.92 -2.80
N ALA A 122 11.62 -16.30 -3.36
CA ALA A 122 10.76 -15.38 -4.09
C ALA A 122 10.29 -14.24 -3.20
N VAL A 123 9.72 -14.55 -2.02
CA VAL A 123 9.31 -13.52 -1.05
C VAL A 123 10.47 -12.58 -0.70
N LYS A 124 11.66 -13.12 -0.42
CA LYS A 124 12.84 -12.31 -0.11
C LYS A 124 13.28 -11.40 -1.26
N ALA A 125 13.14 -11.86 -2.50
CA ALA A 125 13.43 -11.05 -3.68
C ALA A 125 12.40 -9.93 -3.85
N GLU A 126 11.11 -10.23 -3.74
CA GLU A 126 10.03 -9.24 -3.83
C GLU A 126 10.14 -8.19 -2.74
N VAL A 127 10.37 -8.60 -1.50
CA VAL A 127 10.59 -7.71 -0.35
C VAL A 127 11.71 -6.70 -0.61
N ARG A 128 12.82 -7.12 -1.22
CA ARG A 128 13.93 -6.23 -1.58
C ARG A 128 13.57 -5.29 -2.72
N GLY A 129 12.85 -5.78 -3.73
CA GLY A 129 12.39 -4.97 -4.85
C GLY A 129 11.48 -3.84 -4.37
N VAL A 130 10.49 -4.18 -3.55
CA VAL A 130 9.52 -3.22 -3.01
C VAL A 130 10.18 -2.18 -2.11
N ALA A 131 11.17 -2.56 -1.29
CA ALA A 131 11.90 -1.59 -0.46
C ALA A 131 12.63 -0.50 -1.27
N GLY A 132 13.05 -0.81 -2.50
CA GLY A 132 13.65 0.16 -3.43
C GLY A 132 12.67 1.22 -3.96
N CYS A 133 11.36 0.99 -3.86
CA CYS A 133 10.34 1.93 -4.33
C CYS A 133 10.10 3.11 -3.38
N PHE A 134 10.64 3.08 -2.16
CA PHE A 134 10.36 4.08 -1.11
C PHE A 134 11.47 5.12 -0.92
N ASP A 135 12.28 5.44 -1.94
CA ASP A 135 13.38 6.43 -1.81
C ASP A 135 12.91 7.75 -1.18
N THR A 136 11.77 8.29 -1.60
CA THR A 136 11.23 9.54 -1.06
C THR A 136 10.86 9.43 0.42
N THR A 137 10.19 8.34 0.82
CA THR A 137 9.82 8.12 2.23
C THR A 137 11.04 7.86 3.10
N LEU A 138 11.98 7.04 2.61
CA LEU A 138 13.25 6.80 3.29
C LEU A 138 14.04 8.11 3.43
N ARG A 139 13.95 9.01 2.45
CA ARG A 139 14.56 10.34 2.51
C ARG A 139 14.02 11.20 3.64
N GLU A 140 12.71 11.22 3.81
CA GLU A 140 12.09 11.96 4.93
C GLU A 140 12.49 11.38 6.28
N VAL A 141 12.55 10.04 6.37
CA VAL A 141 13.00 9.33 7.57
C VAL A 141 14.47 9.67 7.89
N THR A 142 15.36 9.66 6.89
CA THR A 142 16.78 10.02 7.10
C THR A 142 16.94 11.49 7.47
N GLN A 143 16.19 12.40 6.85
CA GLN A 143 16.24 13.82 7.19
C GLN A 143 15.86 14.06 8.67
N ARG A 144 14.89 13.31 9.18
CA ARG A 144 14.53 13.38 10.61
C ARG A 144 15.60 12.75 11.51
N LEU A 145 16.28 11.68 11.06
CA LEU A 145 17.43 11.10 11.77
C LEU A 145 18.59 12.10 11.89
N GLU A 146 18.87 12.84 10.83
CA GLU A 146 19.92 13.88 10.77
C GLU A 146 19.69 14.98 11.79
N CYS A 147 18.46 15.53 11.84
CA CYS A 147 18.10 16.56 12.83
C CYS A 147 18.34 16.09 14.27
N ARG A 148 18.18 14.80 14.56
CA ARG A 148 18.30 14.25 15.91
C ARG A 148 19.72 13.83 16.29
N LEU A 149 20.45 13.25 15.34
CA LEU A 149 21.81 12.76 15.58
C LEU A 149 22.87 13.83 15.30
N GLY A 150 22.48 14.98 14.75
CA GLY A 150 23.42 16.04 14.34
C GLY A 150 24.32 15.61 13.18
N ILE A 151 23.90 14.59 12.43
CA ILE A 151 24.63 14.05 11.29
C ILE A 151 24.11 14.77 10.04
N VAL A 152 25.00 15.19 9.14
CA VAL A 152 24.62 15.79 7.86
C VAL A 152 24.34 14.68 6.86
N ALA A 153 23.17 14.71 6.19
CA ALA A 153 22.88 13.78 5.08
C ALA A 153 23.98 13.83 4.03
N PRO A 154 24.36 12.70 3.42
CA PRO A 154 24.98 12.77 2.12
C PRO A 154 23.98 13.34 1.11
N PRO A 155 24.45 14.11 0.11
CA PRO A 155 23.58 14.72 -0.89
C PRO A 155 22.81 13.66 -1.68
N SER A 156 21.55 13.97 -2.02
CA SER A 156 20.66 13.09 -2.79
C SER A 156 21.33 12.57 -4.06
N GLY A 157 21.31 11.24 -4.24
CA GLY A 157 21.87 10.60 -5.44
C GLY A 157 23.38 10.33 -5.41
N SER A 158 24.08 10.69 -4.33
CA SER A 158 25.46 10.24 -4.07
C SER A 158 25.54 8.72 -3.84
N ASP A 159 26.74 8.15 -3.95
CA ASP A 159 26.94 6.74 -3.65
C ASP A 159 26.75 6.44 -2.16
N GLU A 160 27.07 7.39 -1.27
CA GLU A 160 26.75 7.26 0.16
C GLU A 160 25.24 7.28 0.41
N TRP A 161 24.49 8.10 -0.32
CA TRP A 161 23.02 8.10 -0.28
C TRP A 161 22.44 6.73 -0.64
N ARG A 162 22.91 6.16 -1.75
CA ARG A 162 22.48 4.82 -2.20
C ARG A 162 22.79 3.75 -1.17
N ALA A 163 23.98 3.79 -0.56
CA ALA A 163 24.36 2.83 0.48
C ALA A 163 23.45 2.91 1.72
N ILE A 164 22.99 4.11 2.10
CA ILE A 164 22.02 4.28 3.20
C ILE A 164 20.67 3.67 2.82
N LEU A 165 20.16 3.92 1.62
CA LEU A 165 18.91 3.33 1.15
C LEU A 165 18.99 1.80 1.12
N ASP A 166 20.08 1.24 0.60
CA ASP A 166 20.30 -0.20 0.57
C ASP A 166 20.30 -0.82 1.98
N MET A 167 20.89 -0.10 2.94
CA MET A 167 20.88 -0.51 4.35
C MET A 167 19.47 -0.46 4.95
N LEU A 168 18.70 0.60 4.71
CA LEU A 168 17.32 0.73 5.18
C LEU A 168 16.40 -0.31 4.54
N ALA A 169 16.57 -0.57 3.25
CA ALA A 169 15.89 -1.63 2.53
C ALA A 169 16.23 -3.00 3.10
N ALA A 170 17.50 -3.24 3.48
CA ALA A 170 17.91 -4.46 4.15
C ALA A 170 17.29 -4.61 5.54
N VAL A 171 17.10 -3.51 6.29
CA VAL A 171 16.39 -3.51 7.57
C VAL A 171 14.93 -3.88 7.38
N ILE A 172 14.22 -3.23 6.44
CA ILE A 172 12.84 -3.57 6.06
C ILE A 172 12.74 -5.05 5.69
N ALA A 173 13.67 -5.53 4.86
CA ALA A 173 13.69 -6.92 4.43
C ALA A 173 13.88 -7.89 5.59
N ALA A 174 14.77 -7.57 6.53
CA ALA A 174 14.98 -8.36 7.72
C ALA A 174 13.74 -8.40 8.64
N GLU A 175 12.97 -7.30 8.71
CA GLU A 175 11.72 -7.26 9.46
C GLU A 175 10.63 -8.11 8.82
N LEU A 176 10.50 -8.06 7.50
CA LEU A 176 9.56 -8.90 6.76
C LEU A 176 9.93 -10.39 6.85
N ASP A 177 11.22 -10.72 6.89
CA ASP A 177 11.73 -12.09 7.05
C ASP A 177 11.46 -12.70 8.45
N LYS A 178 11.25 -11.88 9.49
CA LYS A 178 10.98 -12.37 10.86
C LYS A 178 9.63 -13.09 10.98
N GLY A 179 8.71 -12.88 10.04
CA GLY A 179 7.51 -13.71 9.85
C GLY A 179 6.58 -13.84 11.04
N THR A 180 6.67 -12.98 12.05
CA THR A 180 5.94 -13.09 13.32
C THR A 180 4.96 -11.93 13.46
N GLU A 181 3.68 -12.28 13.66
CA GLU A 181 2.48 -11.41 13.74
C GLU A 181 2.13 -10.62 12.46
N PRO A 182 0.90 -10.09 12.31
CA PRO A 182 0.61 -9.03 11.33
C PRO A 182 1.59 -7.89 11.61
N GLY A 183 2.65 -7.86 10.81
CA GLY A 183 3.86 -7.09 11.10
C GLY A 183 3.60 -5.59 11.03
N ARG A 184 4.63 -4.80 11.36
CA ARG A 184 4.63 -3.33 11.28
C ARG A 184 4.55 -2.77 9.85
N LEU A 185 4.67 -3.66 8.87
CA LEU A 185 4.70 -3.37 7.44
C LEU A 185 3.71 -4.30 6.72
N PRO A 186 2.43 -4.31 7.12
CA PRO A 186 1.48 -5.32 6.66
C PRO A 186 1.22 -5.23 5.16
N SER A 187 1.06 -4.04 4.57
CA SER A 187 0.82 -3.89 3.14
C SER A 187 1.98 -4.45 2.33
N LEU A 188 3.22 -4.11 2.71
CA LEU A 188 4.44 -4.62 2.07
C LEU A 188 4.56 -6.15 2.19
N ALA A 189 4.25 -6.69 3.36
CA ALA A 189 4.31 -8.13 3.59
C ALA A 189 3.30 -8.91 2.73
N ILE A 190 2.08 -8.37 2.58
CA ILE A 190 1.01 -8.98 1.79
C ILE A 190 1.33 -8.90 0.30
N GLU A 191 1.70 -7.72 -0.21
CA GLU A 191 2.02 -7.56 -1.63
C GLU A 191 3.22 -8.41 -2.03
N ALA A 192 4.29 -8.42 -1.23
CA ALA A 192 5.44 -9.27 -1.51
C ALA A 192 5.07 -10.77 -1.51
N ALA A 193 4.13 -11.20 -0.67
CA ALA A 193 3.65 -12.58 -0.67
C ALA A 193 2.79 -12.92 -1.89
N LEU A 194 1.91 -12.02 -2.33
CA LEU A 194 1.06 -12.20 -3.52
C LEU A 194 1.90 -12.19 -4.80
N HIS A 195 2.81 -11.23 -4.95
CA HIS A 195 3.77 -11.19 -6.06
C HIS A 195 4.67 -12.42 -6.07
N ALA A 196 5.19 -12.86 -4.92
CA ALA A 196 5.98 -14.07 -4.83
C ALA A 196 5.17 -15.32 -5.16
N SER A 197 3.89 -15.37 -4.77
CA SER A 197 2.98 -16.48 -5.11
C SER A 197 2.76 -16.55 -6.61
N ASN A 198 2.53 -15.41 -7.27
CA ASN A 198 2.39 -15.36 -8.71
C ASN A 198 3.69 -15.78 -9.40
N ARG A 199 4.83 -15.25 -8.97
CA ARG A 199 6.14 -15.56 -9.55
C ARG A 199 6.55 -17.02 -9.35
N TRP A 200 6.12 -17.64 -8.25
CA TRP A 200 6.34 -19.06 -7.98
C TRP A 200 5.47 -19.96 -8.87
N ASP A 201 4.22 -19.56 -9.14
CA ASP A 201 3.33 -20.24 -10.07
C ASP A 201 3.62 -19.85 -11.53
N ARG A 202 4.56 -20.57 -12.15
CA ARG A 202 4.99 -20.34 -13.54
C ARG A 202 3.89 -20.40 -14.60
N GLN A 203 2.70 -20.93 -14.27
CA GLN A 203 1.57 -20.98 -15.20
C GLN A 203 0.72 -19.70 -15.16
N ARG A 204 0.76 -18.95 -14.05
CA ARG A 204 -0.02 -17.73 -13.88
C ARG A 204 0.75 -16.53 -14.44
N ARG A 205 0.12 -15.78 -15.33
CA ARG A 205 0.64 -14.50 -15.85
C ARG A 205 -0.09 -13.37 -15.13
N LEU A 206 0.66 -12.34 -14.75
CA LEU A 206 0.09 -11.10 -14.22
C LEU A 206 -0.55 -10.30 -15.35
N ASP A 207 -1.69 -9.68 -15.05
CA ASP A 207 -2.23 -8.59 -15.85
C ASP A 207 -2.41 -7.31 -15.01
N ALA A 208 -2.91 -6.25 -15.64
CA ALA A 208 -3.18 -4.98 -14.95
C ALA A 208 -4.19 -5.11 -13.80
N HIS A 209 -5.16 -6.03 -13.90
CA HIS A 209 -6.18 -6.23 -12.87
C HIS A 209 -5.58 -6.93 -11.66
N ASP A 210 -4.73 -7.95 -11.87
CA ASP A 210 -4.03 -8.62 -10.75
C ASP A 210 -3.23 -7.61 -9.90
N LEU A 211 -2.60 -6.60 -10.53
CA LEU A 211 -1.88 -5.54 -9.80
C LEU A 211 -2.79 -4.70 -8.90
N LEU A 212 -3.99 -4.37 -9.38
CA LEU A 212 -4.99 -3.63 -8.60
C LEU A 212 -5.57 -4.51 -7.49
N ASP A 213 -5.85 -5.78 -7.80
CA ASP A 213 -6.38 -6.76 -6.86
C ASP A 213 -5.40 -7.03 -5.71
N PHE A 214 -4.09 -7.07 -5.99
CA PHE A 214 -3.07 -7.22 -4.96
C PHE A 214 -3.02 -6.02 -4.01
N ARG A 215 -3.11 -4.80 -4.56
CA ARG A 215 -3.16 -3.56 -3.77
C ARG A 215 -4.42 -3.50 -2.89
N HIS A 216 -5.55 -3.95 -3.42
CA HIS A 216 -6.81 -4.02 -2.68
C HIS A 216 -6.76 -5.09 -1.58
N ALA A 217 -6.23 -6.28 -1.89
CA ALA A 217 -6.02 -7.34 -0.92
C ALA A 217 -5.07 -6.91 0.21
N ALA A 218 -3.99 -6.20 -0.13
CA ALA A 218 -3.06 -5.65 0.86
C ALA A 218 -3.75 -4.68 1.82
N ALA A 219 -4.60 -3.79 1.32
CA ALA A 219 -5.37 -2.87 2.15
C ALA A 219 -6.33 -3.62 3.08
N ALA A 220 -7.14 -4.53 2.52
CA ALA A 220 -8.18 -5.22 3.26
C ALA A 220 -7.64 -6.21 4.30
N LEU A 221 -6.68 -7.06 3.90
CA LEU A 221 -6.10 -8.05 4.81
C LEU A 221 -5.35 -7.38 5.98
N ALA A 222 -4.75 -6.22 5.77
CA ALA A 222 -3.99 -5.53 6.80
C ALA A 222 -4.87 -4.84 7.85
N TYR A 223 -6.00 -4.25 7.45
CA TYR A 223 -6.73 -3.28 8.27
C TYR A 223 -8.23 -3.53 8.40
N CYS A 224 -8.80 -4.50 7.70
CA CYS A 224 -10.23 -4.79 7.76
C CYS A 224 -10.53 -6.09 8.51
N ASP A 225 -11.69 -6.14 9.16
CA ASP A 225 -12.19 -7.34 9.84
C ASP A 225 -12.56 -8.47 8.88
N ALA A 226 -12.81 -8.17 7.61
CA ALA A 226 -13.10 -9.15 6.56
C ALA A 226 -12.74 -8.58 5.18
N PHE A 227 -12.41 -9.49 4.27
CA PHE A 227 -12.16 -9.16 2.87
C PHE A 227 -13.11 -9.91 1.95
N PHE A 228 -13.86 -9.16 1.14
CA PHE A 228 -14.78 -9.72 0.16
C PHE A 228 -14.22 -9.54 -1.24
N THR A 229 -14.00 -10.64 -1.94
CA THR A 229 -13.31 -10.69 -3.24
C THR A 229 -13.88 -11.84 -4.08
N GLU A 230 -13.28 -12.16 -5.21
CA GLU A 230 -13.62 -13.28 -6.07
C GLU A 230 -12.85 -14.55 -5.70
N LYS A 231 -13.32 -15.68 -6.22
CA LYS A 231 -12.78 -17.01 -5.87
C LYS A 231 -11.30 -17.18 -6.23
N PRO A 232 -10.81 -16.74 -7.41
CA PRO A 232 -9.39 -16.80 -7.75
C PRO A 232 -8.46 -16.16 -6.71
N LEU A 233 -8.71 -14.91 -6.31
CA LEU A 233 -7.87 -14.22 -5.34
C LEU A 233 -8.01 -14.81 -3.94
N ARG A 234 -9.21 -15.17 -3.49
CA ARG A 234 -9.39 -15.94 -2.24
C ARG A 234 -8.52 -17.20 -2.24
N THR A 235 -8.59 -17.98 -3.31
CA THR A 235 -7.86 -19.24 -3.41
C THR A 235 -6.36 -19.01 -3.30
N MET A 236 -5.83 -17.94 -3.89
CA MET A 236 -4.43 -17.53 -3.77
C MET A 236 -4.09 -17.15 -2.32
N ILE A 237 -4.85 -16.23 -1.72
CA ILE A 237 -4.66 -15.73 -0.35
C ILE A 237 -4.61 -16.86 0.69
N GLU A 238 -5.48 -17.87 0.53
CA GLU A 238 -5.62 -19.00 1.47
C GLU A 238 -4.64 -20.16 1.19
N GLN A 239 -3.77 -20.07 0.18
CA GLN A 239 -2.80 -21.13 -0.12
C GLN A 239 -1.91 -21.41 1.09
N LYS A 240 -1.75 -22.69 1.46
CA LYS A 240 -1.07 -23.11 2.71
C LYS A 240 0.32 -22.51 2.93
N HIS A 241 1.05 -22.19 1.86
CA HIS A 241 2.41 -21.66 1.96
C HIS A 241 2.46 -20.13 2.14
N ILE A 242 1.35 -19.41 1.92
CA ILE A 242 1.23 -17.98 2.21
C ILE A 242 0.27 -17.70 3.37
N ALA A 243 -0.89 -18.37 3.39
CA ALA A 243 -1.92 -18.36 4.44
C ALA A 243 -2.18 -16.97 5.01
N LEU A 244 -2.37 -15.99 4.11
CA LEU A 244 -2.46 -14.58 4.46
C LEU A 244 -3.74 -14.28 5.27
N ASP A 245 -4.84 -14.98 4.97
CA ASP A 245 -6.09 -14.96 5.74
C ASP A 245 -5.85 -15.24 7.23
N ARG A 246 -5.02 -16.25 7.54
CA ARG A 246 -4.72 -16.65 8.92
C ARG A 246 -3.66 -15.76 9.54
N ARG A 247 -2.63 -15.41 8.75
CA ARG A 247 -1.51 -14.59 9.22
C ARG A 247 -1.98 -13.21 9.68
N PHE A 248 -2.91 -12.61 8.94
CA PHE A 248 -3.48 -11.30 9.26
C PHE A 248 -4.84 -11.37 9.95
N ARG A 249 -5.35 -12.58 10.22
CA ARG A 249 -6.64 -12.83 10.89
C ARG A 249 -7.82 -12.15 10.20
N CYS A 250 -7.73 -11.98 8.88
CA CYS A 250 -8.75 -11.38 8.05
C CYS A 250 -9.47 -12.49 7.25
N PRO A 251 -10.69 -12.89 7.64
CA PRO A 251 -11.48 -13.85 6.88
C PRO A 251 -11.79 -13.34 5.48
N VAL A 252 -11.55 -14.19 4.48
CA VAL A 252 -11.86 -13.89 3.08
C VAL A 252 -13.16 -14.58 2.68
N ARG A 253 -14.06 -13.86 2.01
CA ARG A 253 -15.32 -14.40 1.46
C ARG A 253 -15.38 -14.13 -0.04
N ALA A 254 -15.79 -15.14 -0.80
CA ALA A 254 -15.77 -15.09 -2.26
C ALA A 254 -17.16 -15.01 -2.92
N THR A 255 -18.21 -14.99 -2.10
CA THR A 255 -19.60 -14.94 -2.60
C THR A 255 -20.42 -13.96 -1.78
N VAL A 256 -21.47 -13.41 -2.39
CA VAL A 256 -22.40 -12.49 -1.71
C VAL A 256 -23.07 -13.17 -0.52
N ALA A 257 -23.47 -14.44 -0.63
CA ALA A 257 -24.08 -15.18 0.47
C ALA A 257 -23.13 -15.28 1.68
N GLU A 258 -21.87 -15.68 1.42
CA GLU A 258 -20.83 -15.74 2.44
C GLU A 258 -20.55 -14.37 3.10
N ALA A 259 -20.66 -13.27 2.34
CA ALA A 259 -20.48 -11.91 2.86
C ALA A 259 -21.66 -11.45 3.72
N VAL A 260 -22.90 -11.72 3.28
CA VAL A 260 -24.12 -11.43 4.05
C VAL A 260 -24.11 -12.21 5.36
N ASP A 261 -23.84 -13.51 5.31
CA ASP A 261 -23.75 -14.36 6.51
C ASP A 261 -22.75 -13.77 7.51
N TYR A 262 -21.58 -13.32 7.05
CA TYR A 262 -20.57 -12.69 7.90
C TYR A 262 -21.09 -11.42 8.58
N VAL A 263 -21.70 -10.51 7.79
CA VAL A 263 -22.23 -9.24 8.33
C VAL A 263 -23.35 -9.49 9.34
N GLU A 264 -24.21 -10.48 9.10
CA GLU A 264 -25.26 -10.88 10.04
C GLU A 264 -24.68 -11.36 11.38
N THR A 265 -23.54 -12.08 11.37
CA THR A 265 -22.88 -12.46 12.62
C THR A 265 -22.35 -11.26 13.42
N LEU A 266 -21.95 -10.17 12.77
CA LEU A 266 -21.52 -8.95 13.45
C LEU A 266 -22.70 -8.20 14.10
N GLY A 267 -23.86 -8.22 13.45
CA GLY A 267 -25.10 -7.63 13.98
C GLY A 267 -25.64 -8.35 15.22
N ALA A 268 -25.40 -9.65 15.35
CA ALA A 268 -25.84 -10.46 16.50
C ALA A 268 -24.94 -10.33 17.74
N VAL A 269 -23.76 -9.71 17.61
CA VAL A 269 -22.78 -9.53 18.70
C VAL A 269 -22.88 -8.15 19.36
N ARG A 270 -23.76 -7.26 18.86
CA ARG A 270 -24.12 -5.97 19.46
C ARG A 270 -25.43 -6.06 20.24
#